data_AF-Q9EXI3-F1
#
_entry.id   AF-Q9EXI3-F1
#
_cell.length_a   1.000
_cell.length_b   1.000
_cell.length_c   1.000
_cell.angle_alpha   90.00
_cell.angle_beta   90.00
_cell.angle_gamma   90.00
#
_symmetry.space_group_name_H-M   'P 1'
#
loop_
_entity.id
_entity.type
_entity.pdbx_description
1 polymer ?
#
loop_
_entity_poly.entity_id
_entity_poly.type
_entity_poly.pdbx_seq_one_letter_code
_entity_poly.pdbx_strand_id
1 'polypeptide(L)'
;VNSQKAPISVDNFLKYVNSGFYNNTTFHRVIPGFMVQGGGFNEQMQQKQPNPPIKNEADNGLRNTRGTIAMARTADQDSATSQFFINVADNAFLDHGQRDFGYAVFGKVVKGMDVADKITNTNT
;
A
#
# COMPACT_ATOMS: atom_id res chain seq x y z
N VAL A 1 -9.34 3.69 7.37
CA VAL A 1 -8.12 3.06 7.94
C VAL A 1 -8.48 2.29 9.21
N ASN A 2 -7.69 1.28 9.61
CA ASN A 2 -7.97 0.43 10.77
C ASN A 2 -6.88 0.54 11.84
N SER A 3 -6.94 1.61 12.64
CA SER A 3 -5.93 1.90 13.67
C SER A 3 -5.90 0.90 14.83
N GLN A 4 -6.96 0.10 15.02
CA GLN A 4 -6.98 -0.95 16.05
C GLN A 4 -6.15 -2.18 15.64
N LYS A 5 -6.10 -2.47 14.34
CA LYS A 5 -5.39 -3.64 13.79
C LYS A 5 -4.01 -3.29 13.25
N ALA A 6 -3.79 -2.07 12.79
CA ALA A 6 -2.51 -1.63 12.22
C ALA A 6 -2.12 -0.24 12.72
N PRO A 7 -1.95 -0.03 14.05
CA PRO A 7 -1.69 1.29 14.62
C PRO A 7 -0.44 1.95 14.03
N ILE A 8 0.67 1.21 13.83
CA ILE A 8 1.93 1.76 13.33
C ILE A 8 1.78 2.17 11.87
N SER A 9 1.18 1.30 11.04
CA SER A 9 0.98 1.55 9.61
C SER A 9 0.03 2.72 9.38
N VAL A 10 -1.05 2.82 10.16
CA VAL A 10 -2.01 3.92 10.06
C VAL A 10 -1.38 5.24 10.49
N ASP A 11 -0.65 5.27 11.61
CA ASP A 11 0.03 6.49 12.07
C ASP A 11 1.07 6.95 11.03
N ASN A 12 1.90 6.04 10.52
CA ASN A 12 2.86 6.31 9.46
C ASN A 12 2.19 6.88 8.19
N PHE A 13 1.14 6.23 7.70
CA PHE A 13 0.40 6.69 6.53
C PHE A 13 -0.18 8.09 6.73
N LEU A 14 -0.81 8.35 7.88
CA LEU A 14 -1.39 9.65 8.20
C LEU A 14 -0.33 10.74 8.34
N LYS A 15 0.88 10.43 8.85
CA LYS A 15 2.00 11.38 8.87
C LYS A 15 2.42 11.82 7.47
N TYR A 16 2.45 10.90 6.50
CA TYR A 16 2.71 11.27 5.10
C TYR A 16 1.56 12.07 4.48
N VAL A 17 0.31 11.74 4.78
CA VAL A 17 -0.86 12.52 4.32
C VAL A 17 -0.80 13.94 4.88
N ASN A 18 -0.63 14.10 6.19
CA ASN A 18 -0.67 15.38 6.87
C ASN A 18 0.51 16.29 6.53
N SER A 19 1.67 15.71 6.17
CA SER A 19 2.82 16.48 5.68
C SER A 19 2.72 16.86 4.19
N GLY A 20 1.67 16.41 3.49
CA GLY A 20 1.53 16.62 2.04
C GLY A 20 2.50 15.79 1.21
N PHE A 21 3.14 14.76 1.78
CA PHE A 21 4.14 13.95 1.09
C PHE A 21 3.55 13.26 -0.15
N TYR A 22 2.30 12.82 -0.11
CA TYR A 22 1.66 12.18 -1.26
C TYR A 22 1.26 13.15 -2.37
N ASN A 23 1.32 14.47 -2.14
CA ASN A 23 1.06 15.44 -3.17
C ASN A 23 2.10 15.31 -4.28
N ASN A 24 1.62 15.34 -5.52
CA ASN A 24 2.40 15.13 -6.74
C ASN A 24 3.18 13.80 -6.77
N THR A 25 2.68 12.79 -6.05
CA THR A 25 3.12 11.41 -6.25
C THR A 25 2.21 10.70 -7.23
N THR A 26 2.75 9.71 -7.93
CA THR A 26 2.04 8.93 -8.94
C THR A 26 1.79 7.49 -8.49
N PHE A 27 0.81 6.87 -9.14
CA PHE A 27 0.70 5.42 -9.20
C PHE A 27 1.66 4.91 -10.27
N HIS A 28 2.89 4.65 -9.86
CA HIS A 28 4.01 4.34 -10.75
C HIS A 28 4.05 2.87 -11.19
N ARG A 29 3.29 1.99 -10.53
CA ARG A 29 3.22 0.57 -10.88
C ARG A 29 1.78 0.08 -10.82
N VAL A 30 1.32 -0.46 -11.93
CA VAL A 30 -0.06 -0.84 -12.13
C VAL A 30 -0.08 -2.21 -12.82
N ILE A 31 -0.81 -3.17 -12.24
CA ILE A 31 -0.91 -4.52 -12.83
C ILE A 31 -2.39 -4.91 -12.87
N PRO A 32 -2.99 -5.01 -14.09
CA PRO A 32 -4.38 -5.43 -14.26
C PRO A 32 -4.67 -6.75 -13.55
N GLY A 33 -5.80 -6.80 -12.83
CA GLY A 33 -6.22 -8.00 -12.08
C GLY A 33 -5.38 -8.30 -10.83
N PHE A 34 -4.48 -7.41 -10.43
CA PHE A 34 -3.64 -7.59 -9.25
C PHE A 34 -3.71 -6.40 -8.29
N MET A 35 -2.99 -5.31 -8.58
CA MET A 35 -2.92 -4.15 -7.68
C MET A 35 -2.48 -2.86 -8.40
N VAL A 36 -2.72 -1.74 -7.73
CA VAL A 36 -2.17 -0.41 -8.08
C VAL A 36 -1.27 0.06 -6.95
N GLN A 37 -0.01 0.38 -7.23
CA GLN A 37 1.00 0.80 -6.25
C GLN A 37 1.46 2.25 -6.51
N GLY A 38 1.60 3.03 -5.42
CA GLY A 38 1.90 4.45 -5.48
C GLY A 38 2.59 5.00 -4.23
N GLY A 39 2.71 6.32 -4.16
CA GLY A 39 3.19 7.03 -2.95
C GLY A 39 4.70 7.03 -2.74
N GLY A 40 5.50 6.85 -3.80
CA GLY A 40 6.97 6.86 -3.73
C GLY A 40 7.68 7.70 -4.79
N PHE A 41 7.05 7.95 -5.93
CA PHE A 41 7.66 8.62 -7.08
C PHE A 41 6.81 9.79 -7.53
N ASN A 42 7.46 10.82 -8.09
CA ASN A 42 6.78 11.91 -8.79
C ASN A 42 6.52 11.57 -10.28
N GLU A 43 5.96 12.52 -11.03
CA GLU A 43 5.67 12.37 -12.46
C GLU A 43 6.90 12.12 -13.32
N GLN A 44 8.07 12.57 -12.87
CA GLN A 44 9.36 12.39 -13.53
C GLN A 44 10.04 11.06 -13.12
N MET A 45 9.33 10.17 -12.43
CA MET A 45 9.86 8.91 -11.90
C MET A 45 11.05 9.10 -10.94
N GLN A 46 11.13 10.25 -10.28
CA GLN A 46 12.10 10.50 -9.22
C GLN A 46 11.53 10.06 -7.88
N GLN A 47 12.29 9.25 -7.16
CA GLN A 47 11.89 8.77 -5.84
C GLN A 47 11.94 9.92 -4.82
N LYS A 48 10.84 10.15 -4.11
CA LYS A 48 10.81 11.08 -2.98
C LYS A 48 11.48 10.42 -1.77
N GLN A 49 12.24 11.20 -1.00
CA GLN A 49 12.92 10.70 0.19
C GLN A 49 11.91 10.42 1.32
N PRO A 50 11.71 9.16 1.73
CA PRO A 50 10.76 8.85 2.80
C PRO A 50 11.40 8.99 4.19
N ASN A 51 10.57 9.07 5.22
CA ASN A 51 10.95 8.80 6.61
C ASN A 51 11.49 7.36 6.80
N PRO A 52 12.14 7.07 7.95
CA PRO A 52 12.61 5.72 8.29
C PRO A 52 11.52 4.65 8.19
N PRO A 53 11.91 3.39 7.91
CA PRO A 53 10.95 2.31 7.75
C PRO A 53 10.24 1.93 9.05
N ILE A 54 9.10 1.27 8.91
CA ILE A 54 8.25 0.83 10.02
C ILE A 54 8.23 -0.69 10.16
N LYS A 55 7.94 -1.14 11.38
CA LYS A 55 7.67 -2.55 11.68
C LYS A 55 6.45 -3.05 10.89
N ASN A 56 6.54 -4.26 10.38
CA ASN A 56 5.46 -4.93 9.67
C ASN A 56 4.35 -5.39 10.63
N GLU A 57 3.09 -5.14 10.26
CA GLU A 57 1.89 -5.50 11.01
C GLU A 57 1.00 -6.50 10.22
N ALA A 58 1.55 -7.27 9.29
CA ALA A 58 0.80 -8.23 8.47
C ALA A 58 0.17 -9.39 9.28
N ASP A 59 0.67 -9.66 10.48
CA ASP A 59 0.13 -10.65 11.41
C ASP A 59 -1.17 -10.19 12.13
N ASN A 60 -1.73 -9.03 11.76
CA ASN A 60 -2.94 -8.46 12.36
C ASN A 60 -4.26 -9.18 12.00
N GLY A 61 -4.19 -10.19 11.12
CA GLY A 61 -5.33 -11.00 10.66
C GLY A 61 -6.17 -10.36 9.55
N LEU A 62 -5.78 -9.19 9.03
CA LEU A 62 -6.38 -8.61 7.83
C LEU A 62 -5.77 -9.25 6.58
N ARG A 63 -6.60 -9.49 5.57
CA ARG A 63 -6.21 -10.15 4.31
C ARG A 63 -6.20 -9.17 3.15
N ASN A 64 -5.35 -9.43 2.16
CA ASN A 64 -5.18 -8.67 0.93
C ASN A 64 -6.30 -8.97 -0.08
N THR A 65 -7.55 -8.80 0.36
CA THR A 65 -8.72 -8.94 -0.49
C THR A 65 -8.95 -7.68 -1.33
N ARG A 66 -9.75 -7.78 -2.40
CA ARG A 66 -10.11 -6.64 -3.25
C ARG A 66 -10.62 -5.46 -2.43
N GLY A 67 -10.10 -4.28 -2.75
CA GLY A 67 -10.40 -3.00 -2.11
C GLY A 67 -9.64 -2.74 -0.82
N THR A 68 -8.77 -3.63 -0.36
CA THR A 68 -7.87 -3.34 0.77
C THR A 68 -6.68 -2.49 0.33
N ILE A 69 -6.16 -1.70 1.27
CA ILE A 69 -4.91 -0.95 1.11
C ILE A 69 -3.86 -1.52 2.07
N ALA A 70 -2.66 -1.76 1.54
CA ALA A 70 -1.55 -2.37 2.25
C ALA A 70 -0.22 -1.64 1.98
N MET A 71 0.73 -1.77 2.91
CA MET A 71 2.06 -1.17 2.80
C MET A 71 2.92 -1.96 1.82
N ALA A 72 3.57 -1.26 0.87
CA ALA A 72 4.60 -1.88 0.03
C ALA A 72 5.94 -1.90 0.79
N ARG A 73 6.74 -2.95 0.55
CA ARG A 73 8.04 -3.16 1.19
C ARG A 73 9.02 -3.84 0.23
N THR A 74 10.29 -3.87 0.64
CA THR A 74 11.35 -4.65 -0.01
C THR A 74 11.38 -6.09 0.53
N ALA A 75 12.45 -6.83 0.26
CA ALA A 75 12.64 -8.19 0.77
C ALA A 75 12.65 -8.25 2.30
N ASP A 76 13.18 -7.22 2.96
CA ASP A 76 13.14 -7.10 4.41
C ASP A 76 11.70 -6.80 4.88
N GLN A 77 11.23 -7.57 5.87
CA GLN A 77 9.86 -7.46 6.37
C GLN A 77 9.55 -6.06 6.93
N ASP A 78 10.50 -5.42 7.61
CA ASP A 78 10.37 -4.16 8.35
C ASP A 78 10.95 -2.98 7.53
N SER A 79 10.79 -3.04 6.21
CA SER A 79 11.30 -2.03 5.27
C SER A 79 10.23 -1.13 4.65
N ALA A 80 8.97 -1.29 5.05
CA ALA A 80 7.88 -0.45 4.57
C ALA A 80 8.12 1.02 4.98
N THR A 81 7.95 1.95 4.05
CA THR A 81 8.12 3.39 4.29
C THR A 81 6.87 4.16 3.88
N SER A 82 6.86 4.83 2.72
CA SER A 82 5.75 5.64 2.24
C SER A 82 4.86 4.94 1.21
N GLN A 83 5.42 3.97 0.48
CA GLN A 83 4.72 3.32 -0.62
C GLN A 83 3.60 2.41 -0.13
N PHE A 84 2.48 2.42 -0.85
CA PHE A 84 1.33 1.58 -0.57
C PHE A 84 0.76 1.03 -1.87
N PHE A 85 -0.06 -0.01 -1.77
CA PHE A 85 -0.83 -0.53 -2.88
C PHE A 85 -2.29 -0.77 -2.51
N ILE A 86 -3.16 -0.68 -3.52
CA ILE A 86 -4.58 -1.02 -3.44
C ILE A 86 -4.78 -2.34 -4.19
N ASN A 87 -5.34 -3.32 -3.50
CA ASN A 87 -5.70 -4.61 -4.10
C ASN A 87 -6.92 -4.43 -5.00
N VAL A 88 -6.82 -4.75 -6.30
CA VAL A 88 -7.99 -4.79 -7.21
C VAL A 88 -8.49 -6.22 -7.43
N ALA A 89 -7.85 -7.21 -6.83
CA ALA A 89 -8.31 -8.59 -6.78
C ALA A 89 -8.03 -9.17 -5.39
N ASP A 90 -8.47 -10.40 -5.14
CA ASP A 90 -8.13 -11.13 -3.93
C ASP A 90 -6.74 -11.76 -4.08
N ASN A 91 -5.76 -11.20 -3.36
CA ASN A 91 -4.34 -11.52 -3.49
C ASN A 91 -3.83 -12.30 -2.28
N ALA A 92 -4.43 -13.47 -2.02
CA ALA A 92 -4.14 -14.28 -0.83
C ALA A 92 -2.67 -14.70 -0.67
N PHE A 93 -1.89 -14.70 -1.76
CA PHE A 93 -0.46 -14.97 -1.71
C PHE A 93 0.38 -13.84 -1.08
N LEU A 94 -0.21 -12.66 -0.88
CA LEU A 94 0.40 -11.54 -0.16
C LEU A 94 0.07 -11.55 1.34
N ASP A 95 -0.83 -12.44 1.78
CA ASP A 95 -1.23 -12.56 3.17
C ASP A 95 -0.10 -13.12 4.02
N HIS A 96 -0.12 -12.78 5.31
CA HIS A 96 0.79 -13.35 6.29
C HIS A 96 0.65 -14.87 6.34
N GLY A 97 1.79 -15.57 6.28
CA GLY A 97 1.82 -17.03 6.34
C GLY A 97 3.14 -17.58 6.86
N GLN A 98 3.25 -18.90 6.89
CA GLN A 98 4.46 -19.56 7.40
C GLN A 98 5.70 -19.39 6.51
N ARG A 99 5.49 -19.10 5.22
CA ARG A 99 6.57 -18.99 4.21
C ARG A 99 7.08 -17.56 4.02
N ASP A 100 6.23 -16.57 4.27
CA ASP A 100 6.54 -15.14 4.15
C ASP A 100 5.68 -14.38 5.17
N PHE A 101 6.27 -13.37 5.80
CA PHE A 101 5.57 -12.49 6.73
C PHE A 101 4.42 -11.73 6.05
N GLY A 102 4.46 -11.57 4.72
CA GLY A 102 3.39 -10.97 3.93
C GLY A 102 3.38 -9.44 3.96
N TYR A 103 2.24 -8.84 3.59
CA TYR A 103 2.06 -7.40 3.44
C TYR A 103 0.97 -6.87 4.37
N ALA A 104 1.31 -5.83 5.15
CA ALA A 104 0.45 -5.27 6.17
C ALA A 104 -0.73 -4.49 5.58
N VAL A 105 -1.93 -5.07 5.65
CA VAL A 105 -3.18 -4.37 5.37
C VAL A 105 -3.51 -3.44 6.53
N PHE A 106 -3.79 -2.17 6.23
CA PHE A 106 -4.09 -1.14 7.23
C PHE A 106 -5.39 -0.38 6.96
N GLY A 107 -6.13 -0.75 5.93
CA GLY A 107 -7.42 -0.15 5.62
C GLY A 107 -8.13 -0.77 4.43
N LYS A 108 -9.20 -0.10 4.01
CA LYS A 108 -9.96 -0.43 2.80
C LYS A 108 -10.50 0.83 2.13
N VAL A 109 -10.63 0.76 0.81
CA VAL A 109 -11.34 1.73 -0.02
C VAL A 109 -12.84 1.57 0.24
N VAL A 110 -13.48 2.63 0.74
CA VAL A 110 -14.92 2.63 1.03
C VAL A 110 -15.76 3.28 -0.08
N LYS A 111 -15.12 4.08 -0.94
CA LYS A 111 -15.69 4.75 -2.11
C LYS A 111 -14.59 4.91 -3.16
N GLY A 112 -14.93 4.86 -4.45
CA GLY A 112 -13.99 5.07 -5.54
C GLY A 112 -13.21 3.83 -5.99
N MET A 113 -13.73 2.62 -5.73
CA MET A 113 -13.11 1.40 -6.28
C MET A 113 -13.14 1.35 -7.80
N ASP A 114 -14.15 1.96 -8.43
CA ASP A 114 -14.22 2.14 -9.88
C ASP A 114 -13.08 3.01 -10.43
N VAL A 115 -12.62 3.98 -9.64
CA VAL A 115 -11.44 4.80 -9.98
C VAL A 115 -10.17 3.97 -9.90
N ALA A 116 -10.01 3.15 -8.85
CA ALA A 116 -8.90 2.22 -8.75
C ALA A 116 -8.89 1.23 -9.92
N ASP A 117 -10.06 0.70 -10.31
CA ASP A 117 -10.20 -0.19 -11.47
C ASP A 117 -9.80 0.49 -12.78
N LYS A 118 -10.21 1.73 -13.00
CA LYS A 118 -9.83 2.52 -14.18
C LYS A 118 -8.33 2.76 -14.24
N ILE A 119 -7.72 3.12 -13.10
CA ILE A 119 -6.26 3.27 -13.01
C ILE A 119 -5.58 1.94 -13.34
N THR A 120 -6.10 0.80 -12.86
CA THR A 120 -5.49 -0.51 -13.20
C THR A 120 -5.43 -0.85 -14.67
N ASN A 121 -6.32 -0.27 -15.49
CA ASN A 121 -6.48 -0.61 -16.89
C ASN A 121 -5.92 0.47 -17.84
N THR A 122 -5.15 1.45 -17.31
CA THR A 122 -4.42 2.38 -18.17
C THR A 122 -3.29 1.66 -18.90
N ASN A 123 -3.01 2.04 -20.14
CA ASN A 123 -1.83 1.54 -20.85
C ASN A 123 -0.57 1.97 -20.10
N THR A 124 0.19 0.99 -19.62
CA THR A 124 1.48 1.16 -18.92
C THR A 124 2.65 0.81 -19.83
#